data_AF-A0A938BXY4-F1
#
_entry.id   AF-A0A938BXY4-F1
#
_cell.length_a   1.000
_cell.length_b   1.000
_cell.length_c   1.000
_cell.angle_alpha   90.00
_cell.angle_beta   90.00
_cell.angle_gamma   90.00
#
_symmetry.space_group_name_H-M   'P 1'
#
loop_
_entity.id
_entity.type
_entity.pdbx_description
1 polymer ?
#
loop_
_entity_poly.entity_id
_entity_poly.type
_entity_poly.pdbx_seq_one_letter_code
_entity_poly.pdbx_strand_id
1 'polypeptide(L)'
;MSGELDPTLAWAILGLTLVIIELVTGTFYLLMLGVAAFGAAAAAHLGQDTPVQALVAAAIAAAGCYWAHAYRVRNAAAQMPHIDAGQPASFESWIDQGARLARVRYRGASWDAVVVDENAGEGSPQGGSLLYVLSANGNTLKVTARRPG
;
A
#
# COMPACT_ATOMS: atom_id res chain seq x y z
N MET A 1 -13.99 -49.86 -3.99
CA MET A 1 -13.07 -48.83 -4.51
C MET A 1 -13.41 -47.55 -3.78
N SER A 2 -12.78 -47.31 -2.62
CA SER A 2 -12.83 -45.99 -1.97
C SER A 2 -12.19 -45.02 -2.96
N GLY A 3 -12.96 -44.04 -3.42
CA GLY A 3 -12.46 -42.97 -4.29
C GLY A 3 -11.60 -42.01 -3.48
N GLU A 4 -10.45 -42.48 -3.02
CA GLU A 4 -9.44 -41.60 -2.44
C GLU A 4 -8.83 -40.78 -3.57
N LEU A 5 -9.00 -39.45 -3.48
CA LEU A 5 -8.37 -38.53 -4.42
C LEU A 5 -6.85 -38.64 -4.26
N ASP A 6 -6.13 -38.84 -5.37
CA ASP A 6 -4.67 -38.79 -5.39
C ASP A 6 -4.23 -37.44 -4.80
N PRO A 7 -3.38 -37.43 -3.75
CA PRO A 7 -2.87 -36.20 -3.15
C PRO A 7 -2.30 -35.22 -4.17
N THR A 8 -1.64 -35.72 -5.22
CA THR A 8 -1.11 -34.91 -6.32
C THR A 8 -2.22 -34.15 -7.04
N LEU A 9 -3.31 -34.87 -7.36
CA LEU A 9 -4.47 -34.32 -8.07
C LEU A 9 -5.25 -33.35 -7.18
N ALA A 10 -5.41 -33.68 -5.89
CA ALA A 10 -6.08 -32.82 -4.92
C ALA A 10 -5.37 -31.46 -4.78
N TRP A 11 -4.05 -31.46 -4.64
CA TRP A 11 -3.25 -30.23 -4.58
C TRP A 11 -3.28 -29.44 -5.89
N ALA A 12 -3.24 -30.10 -7.04
CA ALA A 12 -3.33 -29.43 -8.34
C ALA A 12 -4.69 -28.76 -8.57
N ILE A 13 -5.79 -29.43 -8.22
CA ILE A 13 -7.15 -28.88 -8.33
C ILE A 13 -7.30 -27.68 -7.39
N LEU A 14 -6.85 -27.83 -6.14
CA LEU A 14 -6.87 -26.73 -5.17
C LEU A 14 -6.07 -25.53 -5.67
N GLY A 15 -4.85 -25.77 -6.17
CA GLY A 15 -3.98 -24.73 -6.72
C GLY A 15 -4.62 -23.98 -7.87
N LEU A 16 -5.17 -24.70 -8.85
CA LEU A 16 -5.85 -24.10 -9.99
C LEU A 16 -7.09 -23.30 -9.58
N THR A 17 -7.87 -23.83 -8.63
CA THR A 17 -9.08 -23.17 -8.12
C THR A 17 -8.75 -21.82 -7.47
N LEU A 18 -7.70 -21.78 -6.65
CA LEU A 18 -7.24 -20.56 -6.00
C LEU A 18 -6.76 -19.52 -7.01
N VAL A 19 -6.06 -19.94 -8.08
CA VAL A 19 -5.65 -19.04 -9.17
C VAL A 19 -6.86 -18.47 -9.91
N ILE A 20 -7.86 -19.29 -10.23
CA ILE A 20 -9.07 -18.82 -10.92
C ILE A 20 -9.83 -17.80 -10.06
N ILE A 21 -10.01 -18.08 -8.76
CA ILE A 21 -10.69 -17.15 -7.85
C ILE A 21 -9.94 -15.82 -7.79
N GLU A 22 -8.61 -15.85 -7.72
CA GLU A 22 -7.80 -14.62 -7.75
C GLU A 22 -8.05 -13.79 -9.00
N LEU A 23 -8.03 -14.42 -10.19
CA LEU A 23 -8.20 -13.71 -11.45
C LEU A 23 -9.57 -13.02 -11.54
N VAL A 24 -10.58 -13.55 -10.84
CA VAL A 24 -11.91 -12.95 -10.74
C VAL A 24 -11.96 -11.80 -9.72
N THR A 25 -11.24 -11.90 -8.60
CA THR A 25 -11.25 -10.88 -7.53
C THR A 25 -10.27 -9.74 -7.78
N GLY A 26 -9.24 -9.94 -8.59
CA GLY A 26 -8.19 -8.95 -8.86
C GLY A 26 -7.24 -8.71 -7.68
N THR A 27 -7.18 -9.65 -6.73
CA THR A 27 -6.27 -9.58 -5.58
C THR A 27 -4.94 -10.32 -5.85
N PHE A 28 -4.05 -10.44 -4.86
CA PHE A 28 -2.76 -11.16 -5.00
C PHE A 28 -2.49 -12.20 -3.88
N TYR A 29 -3.48 -12.48 -3.03
CA TYR A 29 -3.35 -13.39 -1.90
C TYR A 29 -3.57 -14.86 -2.29
N LEU A 30 -4.53 -15.12 -3.18
CA LEU A 30 -4.92 -16.49 -3.54
C LEU A 30 -4.00 -17.08 -4.61
N LEU A 31 -3.43 -16.27 -5.50
CA LEU A 31 -2.41 -16.70 -6.46
C LEU A 31 -1.25 -17.39 -5.76
N MET A 32 -0.84 -16.83 -4.64
CA MET A 32 0.29 -17.27 -3.85
C MET A 32 0.05 -18.60 -3.14
N LEU A 33 -1.16 -18.77 -2.57
CA LEU A 33 -1.64 -20.05 -2.07
C LEU A 33 -1.78 -21.08 -3.21
N GLY A 34 -2.17 -20.64 -4.40
CA GLY A 34 -2.21 -21.46 -5.61
C GLY A 34 -0.83 -22.02 -5.99
N VAL A 35 0.19 -21.17 -6.05
CA VAL A 35 1.59 -21.57 -6.30
C VAL A 35 2.10 -22.52 -5.21
N ALA A 36 1.77 -22.25 -3.94
CA ALA A 36 2.11 -23.14 -2.82
C ALA A 36 1.48 -24.53 -2.97
N ALA A 37 0.21 -24.60 -3.40
CA ALA A 37 -0.48 -25.86 -3.67
C ALA A 37 0.16 -26.62 -4.84
N PHE A 38 0.63 -25.95 -5.90
CA PHE A 38 1.41 -26.60 -6.96
C PHE A 38 2.75 -27.15 -6.46
N GLY A 39 3.42 -26.45 -5.54
CA GLY A 39 4.62 -26.96 -4.87
C GLY A 39 4.33 -28.22 -4.04
N ALA A 40 3.20 -28.26 -3.34
CA ALA A 40 2.75 -29.44 -2.61
C ALA A 40 2.41 -30.61 -3.54
N ALA A 41 1.78 -30.34 -4.69
CA ALA A 41 1.52 -31.33 -5.72
C ALA A 41 2.82 -31.93 -6.28
N ALA A 42 3.85 -31.10 -6.50
CA ALA A 42 5.16 -31.59 -6.93
C ALA A 42 5.82 -32.47 -5.88
N ALA A 43 5.73 -32.12 -4.59
CA ALA A 43 6.23 -32.96 -3.50
C ALA A 43 5.47 -34.30 -3.42
N ALA A 44 4.14 -34.28 -3.59
CA ALA A 44 3.32 -35.48 -3.66
C ALA A 44 3.72 -36.39 -4.83
N HIS A 45 3.97 -35.79 -6.00
CA HIS A 45 4.41 -36.52 -7.20
C HIS A 45 5.78 -37.20 -7.01
N LEU A 46 6.65 -36.61 -6.18
CA LEU A 46 7.94 -37.19 -5.79
C LEU A 46 7.82 -38.27 -4.70
N GLY A 47 6.59 -38.65 -4.31
CA GLY A 47 6.33 -39.70 -3.32
C GLY A 47 6.59 -39.27 -1.87
N GLN A 48 6.62 -37.96 -1.59
CA GLN A 48 6.81 -37.45 -0.23
C GLN A 48 5.52 -37.55 0.60
N ASP A 49 5.68 -37.79 1.90
CA ASP A 49 4.57 -37.90 2.84
C ASP A 49 3.78 -36.57 3.00
N THR A 50 2.51 -36.67 3.37
CA THR A 50 1.59 -35.53 3.57
C THR A 50 2.16 -34.41 4.44
N PRO A 51 2.90 -34.66 5.56
CA PRO A 51 3.51 -33.60 6.35
C PRO A 51 4.55 -32.80 5.58
N VAL A 52 5.33 -33.45 4.71
CA VAL A 52 6.35 -32.80 3.87
C VAL A 52 5.67 -31.93 2.81
N GLN A 53 4.59 -32.40 2.19
CA GLN A 53 3.79 -31.63 1.24
C GLN A 53 3.24 -30.35 1.89
N ALA A 54 2.68 -30.47 3.10
CA ALA A 54 2.17 -29.33 3.86
C ALA A 54 3.27 -28.33 4.25
N LEU A 55 4.46 -28.82 4.62
CA LEU A 55 5.64 -28.00 4.90
C LEU A 55 6.09 -27.21 3.66
N VAL A 56 6.14 -27.85 2.49
CA VAL A 56 6.48 -27.20 1.22
C VAL A 56 5.45 -26.12 0.88
N ALA A 57 4.17 -26.43 1.00
CA ALA A 57 3.09 -25.45 0.79
C ALA A 57 3.25 -24.24 1.73
N ALA A 58 3.43 -24.50 3.03
CA ALA A 58 3.59 -23.47 4.03
C ALA A 58 4.83 -22.61 3.79
N ALA A 59 5.94 -23.20 3.37
CA ALA A 59 7.17 -22.46 3.06
C ALA A 59 6.99 -21.51 1.87
N ILE A 60 6.36 -21.98 0.78
CA ILE A 60 6.08 -21.16 -0.40
C ILE A 60 5.09 -20.04 -0.05
N ALA A 61 4.04 -20.36 0.73
CA ALA A 61 3.08 -19.39 1.21
C ALA A 61 3.67 -18.41 2.25
N ALA A 62 4.68 -18.78 3.02
CA ALA A 62 5.36 -17.81 3.89
C ALA A 62 6.22 -16.85 3.08
N ALA A 63 7.01 -17.39 2.13
CA ALA A 63 7.91 -16.62 1.29
C ALA A 63 7.18 -15.60 0.42
N GLY A 64 6.08 -16.01 -0.22
CA GLY A 64 5.27 -15.10 -1.01
C GLY A 64 4.64 -13.99 -0.17
N CYS A 65 4.17 -14.28 1.04
CA CYS A 65 3.52 -13.30 1.91
C CYS A 65 4.53 -12.23 2.32
N TYR A 66 5.72 -12.68 2.72
CA TYR A 66 6.84 -11.80 3.03
C TYR A 66 7.22 -10.93 1.83
N TRP A 67 7.31 -11.49 0.62
CA TRP A 67 7.64 -10.72 -0.57
C TRP A 67 6.55 -9.69 -0.92
N ALA A 68 5.27 -10.07 -0.88
CA ALA A 68 4.15 -9.17 -1.14
C ALA A 68 4.10 -8.03 -0.10
N HIS A 69 4.31 -8.35 1.17
CA HIS A 69 4.41 -7.36 2.24
C HIS A 69 5.58 -6.41 2.00
N ALA A 70 6.77 -6.95 1.74
CA ALA A 70 7.97 -6.16 1.47
C ALA A 70 7.81 -5.31 0.19
N TYR A 71 7.09 -5.79 -0.83
CA TYR A 71 6.77 -5.04 -2.03
C TYR A 71 5.80 -3.88 -1.75
N ARG A 72 4.79 -4.12 -0.90
CA ARG A 72 3.85 -3.07 -0.51
C ARG A 72 4.52 -1.99 0.34
N VAL A 73 5.37 -2.40 1.28
CA VAL A 73 6.13 -1.47 2.14
C VAL A 73 7.13 -0.64 1.32
N ARG A 74 7.90 -1.26 0.42
CA ARG A 74 8.85 -0.52 -0.42
C ARG A 74 8.14 0.45 -1.38
N ASN A 75 6.98 0.06 -1.94
CA ASN A 75 6.23 0.93 -2.85
C ASN A 75 5.39 1.99 -2.14
N ALA A 76 5.12 1.84 -0.83
CA ALA A 76 4.47 2.90 -0.05
C ALA A 76 5.34 4.17 0.03
N ALA A 77 6.67 4.02 0.03
CA ALA A 77 7.60 5.15 -0.03
C ALA A 77 7.73 5.77 -1.43
N ALA A 78 7.32 5.03 -2.47
CA ALA A 78 7.38 5.45 -3.87
C ALA A 78 6.02 5.93 -4.41
N GLN A 79 5.04 6.22 -3.54
CA GLN A 79 3.83 6.91 -3.97
C GLN A 79 4.22 8.23 -4.60
N MET A 80 4.04 8.31 -5.92
CA MET A 80 4.33 9.49 -6.73
C MET A 80 3.74 10.73 -6.06
N PRO A 81 4.42 11.89 -6.14
CA PRO A 81 3.85 13.15 -5.70
C PRO A 81 2.44 13.26 -6.28
N HIS A 82 1.46 13.57 -5.42
CA HIS A 82 0.09 13.78 -5.87
C HIS A 82 0.10 14.75 -7.06
N ILE A 83 -0.80 14.54 -8.04
CA ILE A 83 -0.95 15.39 -9.23
C ILE A 83 -1.09 16.90 -8.91
N ASP A 84 -1.37 17.22 -7.64
CA ASP A 84 -1.54 18.55 -7.08
C ASP A 84 -0.28 19.11 -6.37
N ALA A 85 0.84 18.38 -6.37
CA ALA A 85 2.10 18.86 -5.81
C ALA A 85 2.60 20.08 -6.59
N GLY A 86 2.91 21.16 -5.87
CA GLY A 86 3.32 22.45 -6.43
C GLY A 86 2.17 23.39 -6.79
N GLN A 87 0.91 23.00 -6.56
CA GLN A 87 -0.22 23.92 -6.75
C GLN A 87 -0.23 25.00 -5.66
N PRO A 88 -0.55 26.27 -6.01
CA PRO A 88 -0.67 27.35 -5.05
C PRO A 88 -1.91 27.19 -4.17
N ALA A 89 -1.74 27.41 -2.87
CA ALA A 89 -2.80 27.56 -1.87
C ALA A 89 -2.60 28.89 -1.14
N SER A 90 -3.67 29.65 -0.92
CA SER A 90 -3.57 30.91 -0.17
C SER A 90 -3.80 30.68 1.32
N PHE A 91 -2.86 31.07 2.16
CA PHE A 91 -3.02 31.03 3.60
C PHE A 91 -4.19 31.91 4.06
N GLU A 92 -5.08 31.38 4.90
CA GLU A 92 -6.22 32.12 5.46
C GLU A 92 -5.93 32.51 6.91
N SER A 93 -5.72 31.52 7.79
CA SER A 93 -5.51 31.74 9.22
C SER A 93 -4.77 30.58 9.88
N TRP A 94 -4.17 30.82 11.04
CA TRP A 94 -3.71 29.73 11.91
C TRP A 94 -4.88 29.16 12.69
N ILE A 95 -5.01 27.83 12.72
CA ILE A 95 -5.94 27.12 13.60
C ILE A 95 -5.22 26.84 14.92
N ASP A 96 -4.02 26.29 14.85
CA ASP A 96 -3.12 26.06 15.98
C ASP A 96 -1.68 26.28 15.51
N GLN A 97 -1.07 27.37 15.98
CA GLN A 97 0.30 27.72 15.62
C GLN A 97 1.33 26.76 16.26
N GLY A 98 1.03 26.19 17.43
CA GLY A 98 1.90 25.22 18.12
C GLY A 98 1.93 23.87 17.39
N ALA A 99 0.79 23.42 16.90
CA ALA A 99 0.68 22.23 16.05
C ALA A 99 1.00 22.48 14.56
N ARG A 100 1.35 23.74 14.19
CA ARG A 100 1.55 24.19 12.80
C ARG A 100 0.37 23.91 11.89
N LEU A 101 -0.84 23.93 12.45
CA LEU A 101 -2.10 23.72 11.74
C LEU A 101 -2.67 25.07 11.31
N ALA A 102 -2.84 25.25 10.01
CA ALA A 102 -3.38 26.43 9.37
C ALA A 102 -4.59 26.08 8.52
N ARG A 103 -5.41 27.08 8.22
CA ARG A 103 -6.44 27.01 7.20
C ARG A 103 -5.92 27.68 5.94
N VAL A 104 -6.07 27.00 4.81
CA VAL A 104 -5.64 27.48 3.49
C VAL A 104 -6.78 27.35 2.49
N ARG A 105 -6.86 28.27 1.54
CA ARG A 105 -7.77 28.17 0.40
C ARG A 105 -7.07 27.43 -0.72
N TYR A 106 -7.62 26.29 -1.10
CA TYR A 106 -7.15 25.46 -2.19
C TYR A 106 -8.31 25.12 -3.11
N ARG A 107 -8.15 25.41 -4.42
CA ARG A 107 -9.19 25.23 -5.45
C ARG A 107 -10.57 25.83 -5.08
N GLY A 108 -10.57 26.98 -4.41
CA GLY A 108 -11.81 27.68 -4.04
C GLY A 108 -12.53 27.14 -2.80
N ALA A 109 -11.98 26.14 -2.12
CA ALA A 109 -12.46 25.66 -0.83
C ALA A 109 -11.43 25.89 0.28
N SER A 110 -11.89 26.06 1.52
CA SER A 110 -11.00 26.14 2.69
C SER A 110 -10.67 24.73 3.19
N TRP A 111 -9.38 24.44 3.33
CA TRP A 111 -8.83 23.17 3.78
C TRP A 111 -7.94 23.38 5.00
N ASP A 112 -7.90 22.37 5.87
CA ASP A 112 -6.92 22.35 6.95
C ASP A 112 -5.57 21.91 6.38
N ALA A 113 -4.49 22.55 6.82
CA ALA A 113 -3.16 22.31 6.31
C ALA A 113 -2.10 22.37 7.40
N VAL A 114 -1.10 21.50 7.30
CA VAL A 114 0.07 21.53 8.16
C VAL A 114 1.21 22.23 7.42
N VAL A 115 1.74 23.29 8.02
CA VAL A 115 2.87 24.05 7.48
C VAL A 115 4.16 23.34 7.87
N VAL A 116 4.89 22.81 6.88
CA VAL A 116 6.08 21.97 7.09
C VAL A 116 7.38 22.80 7.15
N ASP A 117 7.33 24.09 6.87
CA ASP A 117 8.54 24.94 6.87
C ASP A 117 9.18 25.03 8.26
N GLU A 118 10.47 24.67 8.35
CA GLU A 118 11.26 24.75 9.59
C GLU A 118 11.44 26.19 10.07
N ASN A 119 11.32 27.18 9.19
CA ASN A 119 11.49 28.60 9.51
C ASN A 119 10.18 29.31 9.87
N ALA A 120 9.09 28.56 10.11
CA ALA A 120 7.81 29.14 10.53
C ALA A 120 7.90 30.00 11.83
N GLY A 121 9.02 29.92 12.56
CA GLY A 121 9.34 30.78 13.70
C GLY A 121 9.94 32.15 13.36
N GLU A 122 10.60 32.34 12.20
CA GLU A 122 11.24 33.62 11.82
C GLU A 122 10.47 34.41 10.76
N GLY A 123 9.34 33.89 10.29
CA GLY A 123 8.45 34.56 9.35
C GLY A 123 7.18 33.75 9.16
N SER A 124 6.35 33.66 10.20
CA SER A 124 5.08 32.93 10.10
C SER A 124 4.25 33.48 8.93
N PRO A 125 3.75 32.63 8.01
CA PRO A 125 2.86 33.08 6.96
C PRO A 125 1.70 33.90 7.52
N GLN A 126 1.53 35.11 6.97
CA GLN A 126 0.46 36.04 7.32
C GLN A 126 -0.73 35.82 6.38
N GLY A 127 -1.92 36.26 6.81
CA GLY A 127 -3.15 36.19 6.01
C GLY A 127 -2.92 36.60 4.55
N GLY A 128 -3.19 35.70 3.60
CA GLY A 128 -3.00 35.93 2.17
C GLY A 128 -1.65 35.49 1.59
N SER A 129 -0.71 34.98 2.38
CA SER A 129 0.56 34.46 1.84
C SER A 129 0.35 33.24 0.95
N LEU A 130 1.09 33.17 -0.16
CA LEU A 130 1.06 32.01 -1.05
C LEU A 130 1.88 30.86 -0.46
N LEU A 131 1.25 29.70 -0.34
CA LEU A 131 1.88 28.45 0.05
C LEU A 131 1.77 27.45 -1.11
N TYR A 132 2.67 26.48 -1.15
CA TYR A 132 2.68 25.42 -2.15
C TYR A 132 2.31 24.09 -1.51
N VAL A 133 1.37 23.39 -2.13
CA VAL A 133 0.95 22.05 -1.69
C VAL A 133 2.07 21.05 -1.98
N LEU A 134 2.52 20.32 -0.96
CA LEU A 134 3.48 19.23 -1.08
C LEU A 134 2.77 17.89 -1.27
N SER A 135 1.77 17.62 -0.43
CA SER A 135 0.96 16.41 -0.49
C SER A 135 -0.41 16.64 0.13
N ALA A 136 -1.38 15.80 -0.22
CA ALA A 136 -2.68 15.75 0.42
C ALA A 136 -2.79 14.45 1.22
N ASN A 137 -2.97 14.56 2.54
CA ASN A 137 -3.17 13.42 3.43
C ASN A 137 -4.63 13.41 3.89
N GLY A 138 -5.52 12.76 3.13
CA GLY A 138 -6.94 12.73 3.43
C GLY A 138 -7.55 14.13 3.37
N ASN A 139 -8.00 14.65 4.52
CA ASN A 139 -8.58 15.99 4.63
C ASN A 139 -7.56 17.09 5.00
N THR A 140 -6.28 16.77 5.08
CA THR A 140 -5.25 17.73 5.50
C THR A 140 -4.17 17.88 4.43
N LEU A 141 -3.91 19.11 4.02
CA LEU A 141 -2.85 19.43 3.07
C LEU A 141 -1.53 19.63 3.80
N LYS A 142 -0.42 19.13 3.27
CA LYS A 142 0.91 19.57 3.69
C LYS A 142 1.34 20.71 2.78
N VAL A 143 1.68 21.84 3.36
CA VAL A 143 2.02 23.05 2.62
C VAL A 143 3.36 23.62 3.09
N THR A 144 4.03 24.33 2.18
CA THR A 144 5.31 25.00 2.46
C THR A 144 5.31 26.39 1.83
N ALA A 145 6.06 27.33 2.41
CA ALA A 145 6.21 28.67 1.84
C ALA A 145 7.15 28.69 0.62
N ARG A 146 8.06 27.71 0.50
CA ARG A 146 8.97 27.60 -0.65
C ARG A 146 8.40 26.72 -1.73
N ARG A 147 8.53 27.14 -2.99
CA ARG A 147 8.18 26.29 -4.13
C ARG A 147 9.02 25.00 -4.09
N PRO A 148 8.41 23.81 -4.03
CA PRO A 148 9.17 22.56 -4.15
C PRO A 148 9.80 22.52 -5.55
N GLY A 149 11.13 22.38 -5.59
CA GLY A 149 11.92 22.23 -6.80
C GLY A 149 11.95 20.79 -7.31
#